data_AF-A0A4Q5TSJ8-F1
#
_entry.id   AF-A0A4Q5TSJ8-F1
#
_cell.length_a   1.000
_cell.length_b   1.000
_cell.length_c   1.000
_cell.angle_alpha   90.00
_cell.angle_beta   90.00
_cell.angle_gamma   90.00
#
_symmetry.space_group_name_H-M   'P 1'
#
loop_
_entity.id
_entity.type
_entity.pdbx_description
1 polymer ?
#
loop_
_entity_poly.entity_id
_entity_poly.type
_entity_poly.pdbx_seq_one_letter_code
_entity_poly.pdbx_strand_id
1 'polypeptide(L)'
;MIETSEDIKKHFQAPAGTFWHWAGPDVVEWVVGHTICYKVELVSILEQLPATAVPRLASILLLLSACRESSMDRIMGSFQNLATTLGKNDPAHTAAIDEAMTDVRLLLDAVHSLAPAIRTGENRAHLIAEILSSDHTWWSYHETKAALEELKSGLLAEFVLQPGPQLSAEHFLADLNVLSASYRKYGSPEKLLYRLKTGLPDIPSPAAIPDIPAIPRNLLDELEGDERTSLLARLTRQVIAVFHLPLHSS
;
A
#
# COMPACT_ATOMS: atom_id res chain seq x y z
N MET A 1 -20.62 -5.50 -17.86
CA MET A 1 -21.08 -6.90 -17.86
C MET A 1 -20.25 -7.59 -18.92
N ILE A 2 -19.29 -8.42 -18.52
CA ILE A 2 -18.41 -9.11 -19.45
C ILE A 2 -19.15 -10.35 -19.93
N GLU A 3 -19.36 -10.48 -21.24
CA GLU A 3 -20.24 -11.51 -21.81
C GLU A 3 -19.49 -12.80 -22.18
N THR A 4 -18.14 -12.89 -22.10
CA THR A 4 -17.43 -14.01 -22.75
C THR A 4 -16.03 -14.35 -22.21
N SER A 5 -15.62 -15.63 -22.37
CA SER A 5 -14.24 -16.16 -22.18
C SER A 5 -13.14 -15.33 -22.89
N GLU A 6 -13.52 -14.55 -23.91
CA GLU A 6 -12.61 -13.68 -24.64
C GLU A 6 -12.11 -12.48 -23.83
N ASP A 7 -12.92 -11.93 -22.92
CA ASP A 7 -12.51 -10.80 -22.09
C ASP A 7 -11.57 -11.25 -20.96
N ILE A 8 -11.78 -12.46 -20.44
CA ILE A 8 -10.87 -13.14 -19.50
C ILE A 8 -9.49 -13.31 -20.13
N LYS A 9 -9.47 -13.81 -21.37
CA LYS A 9 -8.26 -13.96 -22.18
C LYS A 9 -7.50 -12.64 -22.34
N LYS A 10 -8.21 -11.58 -22.74
CA LYS A 10 -7.63 -10.24 -22.93
C LYS A 10 -7.07 -9.65 -21.63
N HIS A 11 -7.67 -9.96 -20.48
CA HIS A 11 -7.19 -9.46 -19.20
C HIS A 11 -5.80 -10.00 -18.81
N PHE A 12 -5.53 -11.28 -19.07
CA PHE A 12 -4.24 -11.90 -18.76
C PHE A 12 -3.22 -11.81 -19.89
N GLN A 13 -3.60 -11.33 -21.07
CA GLN A 13 -2.69 -11.17 -22.20
C GLN A 13 -2.00 -9.79 -22.13
N ALA A 14 -0.68 -9.78 -22.33
CA ALA A 14 0.08 -8.54 -22.39
C ALA A 14 -0.23 -7.78 -23.70
N PRO A 15 -0.68 -6.51 -23.65
CA PRO A 15 -0.80 -5.68 -24.85
C PRO A 15 0.54 -5.52 -25.56
N ALA A 16 0.53 -5.46 -26.89
CA ALA A 16 1.76 -5.22 -27.65
C ALA A 16 2.35 -3.85 -27.30
N GLY A 17 3.67 -3.83 -27.04
CA GLY A 17 4.40 -2.64 -26.64
C GLY A 17 4.24 -2.25 -25.17
N THR A 18 3.66 -3.08 -24.31
CA THR A 18 3.62 -2.85 -22.85
C THR A 18 4.97 -3.12 -22.17
N PHE A 19 5.07 -2.90 -20.86
CA PHE A 19 6.30 -3.07 -20.08
C PHE A 19 6.57 -4.52 -19.62
N TRP A 20 5.59 -5.40 -19.74
CA TRP A 20 5.63 -6.78 -19.26
C TRP A 20 5.19 -7.78 -20.32
N HIS A 21 5.57 -9.05 -20.16
CA HIS A 21 5.05 -10.16 -20.96
C HIS A 21 5.13 -11.48 -20.18
N TRP A 22 4.50 -12.53 -20.70
CA TRP A 22 4.71 -13.89 -20.23
C TRP A 22 6.01 -14.46 -20.82
N ALA A 23 6.88 -14.99 -19.97
CA ALA A 23 8.10 -15.71 -20.36
C ALA A 23 7.88 -17.21 -20.14
N GLY A 24 7.14 -17.82 -21.04
CA GLY A 24 6.59 -19.17 -20.81
C GLY A 24 5.29 -19.14 -20.01
N PRO A 25 4.68 -20.31 -19.75
CA PRO A 25 3.33 -20.40 -19.21
C PRO A 25 3.23 -20.06 -17.71
N ASP A 26 4.37 -19.88 -17.03
CA ASP A 26 4.44 -19.82 -15.57
C ASP A 26 5.17 -18.59 -15.03
N VAL A 27 5.72 -17.74 -15.89
CA VAL A 27 6.56 -16.61 -15.48
C VAL A 27 6.08 -15.33 -16.15
N VAL A 28 5.94 -14.26 -15.38
CA VAL A 28 5.69 -12.91 -15.88
C VAL A 28 6.97 -12.10 -15.72
N GLU A 29 7.42 -11.45 -16.78
CA GLU A 29 8.67 -10.70 -16.82
C GLU A 29 8.46 -9.28 -17.33
N TRP A 30 9.37 -8.39 -16.94
CA TRP A 30 9.63 -7.14 -17.62
C TRP A 30 10.16 -7.43 -19.02
N VAL A 31 9.85 -6.58 -20.01
CA VAL A 31 10.44 -6.65 -21.37
C VAL A 31 11.97 -6.56 -21.35
N VAL A 32 12.56 -6.04 -20.27
CA VAL A 32 14.01 -5.98 -20.05
C VAL A 32 14.59 -7.31 -19.52
N GLY A 33 13.77 -8.36 -19.37
CA GLY A 33 14.19 -9.72 -19.00
C GLY A 33 14.29 -9.98 -17.49
N HIS A 34 13.63 -9.18 -16.66
CA HIS A 34 13.58 -9.39 -15.22
C HIS A 34 12.25 -10.00 -14.80
N THR A 35 12.28 -11.08 -14.03
CA THR A 35 11.05 -11.66 -13.48
C THR A 35 10.31 -10.66 -12.58
N ILE A 36 9.01 -10.52 -12.80
CA ILE A 36 8.08 -9.80 -11.93
C ILE A 36 7.58 -10.77 -10.86
N CYS A 37 6.92 -11.85 -11.30
CA CYS A 37 6.34 -12.89 -10.45
C CYS A 37 6.14 -14.19 -11.21
N TYR A 38 5.92 -15.28 -10.48
CA TYR A 38 5.47 -16.55 -11.05
C TYR A 38 3.94 -16.62 -11.10
N LYS A 39 3.38 -17.43 -12.02
CA LYS A 39 1.93 -17.61 -12.16
C LYS A 39 1.27 -18.07 -10.86
N VAL A 40 1.88 -19.02 -10.16
CA VAL A 40 1.36 -19.55 -8.89
C VAL A 40 1.23 -18.45 -7.84
N GLU A 41 2.24 -17.58 -7.76
CA GLU A 41 2.26 -16.42 -6.88
C GLU A 41 1.20 -15.39 -7.29
N LEU A 42 1.10 -15.07 -8.58
CA LEU A 42 0.08 -14.16 -9.11
C LEU A 42 -1.33 -14.66 -8.80
N VAL A 43 -1.62 -15.93 -9.07
CA VAL A 43 -2.90 -16.58 -8.76
C VAL A 43 -3.20 -16.48 -7.28
N SER A 44 -2.24 -16.83 -6.42
CA SER A 44 -2.41 -16.76 -4.96
C SER A 44 -2.72 -15.34 -4.48
N ILE A 45 -2.17 -14.31 -5.10
CA ILE A 45 -2.49 -12.91 -4.77
C ILE A 45 -3.89 -12.57 -5.22
N LEU A 46 -4.25 -12.92 -6.46
CA LEU A 46 -5.56 -12.62 -7.03
C LEU A 46 -6.70 -13.32 -6.27
N GLU A 47 -6.47 -14.51 -5.72
CA GLU A 47 -7.43 -15.23 -4.88
C GLU A 47 -7.70 -14.53 -3.53
N GLN A 48 -6.73 -13.77 -3.04
CA GLN A 48 -6.83 -13.02 -1.77
C GLN A 48 -7.39 -11.61 -1.97
N LEU A 49 -7.50 -11.14 -3.21
CA LEU A 49 -8.15 -9.88 -3.50
C LEU A 49 -9.65 -9.97 -3.16
N PRO A 50 -10.28 -8.86 -2.74
CA PRO A 50 -11.71 -8.83 -2.51
C PRO A 50 -12.46 -9.32 -3.75
N ALA A 51 -13.53 -10.08 -3.54
CA ALA A 51 -14.37 -10.72 -4.56
C ALA A 51 -14.90 -9.78 -5.68
N THR A 52 -14.78 -8.47 -5.48
CA THR A 52 -15.27 -7.39 -6.37
C THR A 52 -14.15 -6.70 -7.14
N ALA A 53 -12.89 -7.11 -6.94
CA ALA A 53 -11.72 -6.38 -7.38
C ALA A 53 -10.71 -7.31 -8.03
N VAL A 54 -10.91 -7.69 -9.30
CA VAL A 54 -9.77 -8.01 -10.17
C VAL A 54 -9.34 -6.71 -10.84
N PRO A 55 -8.39 -5.98 -10.23
CA PRO A 55 -7.89 -4.75 -10.81
C PRO A 55 -7.10 -5.08 -12.08
N ARG A 56 -6.81 -4.03 -12.83
CA ARG A 56 -5.99 -4.12 -14.04
C ARG A 56 -4.66 -4.82 -13.73
N LEU A 57 -4.38 -5.92 -14.44
CA LEU A 57 -3.23 -6.78 -14.19
C LEU A 57 -1.91 -5.99 -14.20
N ALA A 58 -1.76 -5.03 -15.12
CA ALA A 58 -0.60 -4.14 -15.17
C ALA A 58 -0.34 -3.42 -13.84
N SER A 59 -1.39 -2.91 -13.18
CA SER A 59 -1.29 -2.23 -11.89
C SER A 59 -0.79 -3.18 -10.77
N ILE A 60 -1.24 -4.44 -10.77
CA ILE A 60 -0.78 -5.48 -9.84
C ILE A 60 0.71 -5.76 -10.07
N LEU A 61 1.11 -5.95 -11.33
CA LEU A 61 2.49 -6.27 -11.70
C LEU A 61 3.48 -5.14 -11.33
N LEU A 62 3.05 -3.88 -11.42
CA LEU A 62 3.83 -2.74 -10.94
C LEU A 62 4.02 -2.76 -9.43
N LEU A 63 2.96 -3.01 -8.66
CA LEU A 63 3.05 -3.14 -7.20
C LEU A 63 3.91 -4.32 -6.77
N LEU A 64 3.81 -5.46 -7.46
CA LEU A 64 4.66 -6.61 -7.22
C LEU A 64 6.13 -6.30 -7.45
N SER A 65 6.42 -5.54 -8.50
CA SER A 65 7.78 -5.11 -8.80
C SER A 65 8.31 -4.16 -7.72
N ALA A 66 7.49 -3.25 -7.20
CA ALA A 66 7.86 -2.38 -6.09
C ALA A 66 8.13 -3.14 -4.78
N CYS A 67 7.48 -4.29 -4.60
CA CYS A 67 7.69 -5.15 -3.43
C CYS A 67 9.05 -5.88 -3.45
N ARG A 68 9.76 -5.93 -4.58
CA ARG A 68 11.07 -6.61 -4.70
C ARG A 68 12.22 -5.72 -4.25
N GLU A 69 13.37 -6.33 -3.98
CA GLU A 69 14.62 -5.63 -3.59
C GLU A 69 15.41 -5.09 -4.79
N SER A 70 14.97 -5.37 -6.02
CA SER A 70 15.61 -4.87 -7.24
C SER A 70 15.54 -3.35 -7.33
N SER A 71 16.57 -2.74 -7.94
CA SER A 71 16.68 -1.30 -8.14
C SER A 71 15.45 -0.74 -8.88
N MET A 72 14.62 0.02 -8.15
CA MET A 72 13.44 0.72 -8.66
C MET A 72 13.78 1.62 -9.86
N ASP A 73 14.97 2.23 -9.87
CA ASP A 73 15.39 3.14 -10.94
C ASP A 73 15.41 2.49 -12.32
N ARG A 74 15.83 1.22 -12.41
CA ARG A 74 15.84 0.49 -13.70
C ARG A 74 14.42 0.19 -14.19
N ILE A 75 13.57 -0.23 -13.26
CA ILE A 75 12.16 -0.51 -13.51
C ILE A 75 11.45 0.77 -13.99
N MET A 76 11.66 1.87 -13.28
CA MET A 76 11.04 3.16 -13.59
C MET A 76 11.57 3.77 -14.89
N GLY A 77 12.83 3.54 -15.26
CA GLY A 77 13.38 4.00 -16.53
C GLY A 77 12.64 3.41 -17.74
N SER A 78 12.42 2.09 -17.74
CA SER A 78 11.67 1.42 -18.83
C SER A 78 10.22 1.89 -18.87
N PHE A 79 9.58 2.04 -17.70
CA PHE A 79 8.20 2.46 -17.59
C PHE A 79 8.00 3.93 -18.01
N GLN A 80 8.94 4.82 -17.67
CA GLN A 80 8.92 6.22 -18.09
C GLN A 80 9.11 6.37 -19.60
N ASN A 81 9.96 5.54 -20.21
CA ASN A 81 10.15 5.53 -21.67
C ASN A 81 8.86 5.14 -22.39
N LEU A 82 8.13 4.15 -21.85
CA LEU A 82 6.82 3.76 -22.36
C LEU A 82 5.83 4.93 -22.29
N ALA A 83 5.69 5.56 -21.13
CA ALA A 83 4.80 6.71 -20.92
C ALA A 83 5.13 7.85 -21.90
N THR A 84 6.42 8.16 -22.05
CA THR A 84 6.89 9.20 -22.98
C THR A 84 6.58 8.86 -24.43
N THR A 85 6.71 7.60 -24.82
CA THR A 85 6.42 7.15 -26.19
C THR A 85 4.93 7.23 -26.49
N LEU A 86 4.08 6.81 -25.55
CA LEU A 86 2.63 6.90 -25.69
C LEU A 86 2.15 8.36 -25.73
N GLY A 87 2.66 9.23 -24.87
CA GLY A 87 2.32 10.66 -24.90
C GLY A 87 2.76 11.36 -26.20
N LYS A 88 3.90 10.97 -26.78
CA LYS A 88 4.31 11.50 -28.09
C LYS A 88 3.37 11.06 -29.22
N ASN A 89 2.89 9.82 -29.16
CA ASN A 89 1.98 9.26 -30.16
C ASN A 89 0.54 9.74 -29.99
N ASP A 90 0.15 10.15 -28.78
CA ASP A 90 -1.18 10.68 -28.46
C ASP A 90 -1.08 11.94 -27.59
N PRO A 91 -0.88 13.12 -28.22
CA PRO A 91 -0.72 14.39 -27.51
C PRO A 91 -1.91 14.80 -26.64
N ALA A 92 -3.10 14.23 -26.88
CA ALA A 92 -4.29 14.55 -26.12
C ALA A 92 -4.22 14.00 -24.68
N HIS A 93 -3.49 12.90 -24.48
CA HIS A 93 -3.38 12.22 -23.19
C HIS A 93 -2.07 12.52 -22.44
N THR A 94 -1.09 13.19 -23.08
CA THR A 94 0.25 13.41 -22.51
C THR A 94 0.24 14.02 -21.12
N ALA A 95 -0.49 15.13 -20.93
CA ALA A 95 -0.53 15.81 -19.64
C ALA A 95 -1.12 14.93 -18.54
N ALA A 96 -2.18 14.16 -18.86
CA ALA A 96 -2.80 13.24 -17.92
C ALA A 96 -1.90 12.05 -17.59
N ILE A 97 -1.17 11.52 -18.57
CA ILE A 97 -0.17 10.48 -18.37
C ILE A 97 0.95 10.99 -17.46
N ASP A 98 1.49 12.17 -17.70
CA ASP A 98 2.58 12.76 -16.89
C ASP A 98 2.15 12.99 -15.44
N GLU A 99 0.94 13.51 -15.22
CA GLU A 99 0.37 13.69 -13.88
C GLU A 99 0.20 12.33 -13.17
N ALA A 100 -0.45 11.37 -13.82
CA ALA A 100 -0.69 10.05 -13.23
C ALA A 100 0.62 9.30 -12.95
N MET A 101 1.61 9.42 -13.83
CA MET A 101 2.97 8.84 -13.65
C MET A 101 3.68 9.39 -12.43
N THR A 102 3.51 10.68 -12.13
CA THR A 102 4.08 11.30 -10.94
C THR A 102 3.52 10.66 -9.67
N ASP A 103 2.19 10.51 -9.58
CA ASP A 103 1.53 9.86 -8.45
C ASP A 103 1.90 8.37 -8.35
N VAL A 104 1.93 7.65 -9.48
CA VAL A 104 2.32 6.23 -9.52
C VAL A 104 3.75 6.06 -9.00
N ARG A 105 4.70 6.90 -9.42
CA ARG A 105 6.07 6.84 -8.93
C ARG A 105 6.12 7.01 -7.41
N LEU A 106 5.44 8.03 -6.89
CA LEU A 106 5.41 8.29 -5.44
C LEU A 106 4.78 7.12 -4.67
N LEU A 107 3.75 6.47 -5.21
CA LEU A 107 3.18 5.26 -4.62
C LEU A 107 4.17 4.09 -4.63
N LEU A 108 4.82 3.81 -5.76
CA LEU A 108 5.76 2.69 -5.86
C LEU A 108 6.98 2.90 -4.96
N ASP A 109 7.47 4.14 -4.84
CA ASP A 109 8.53 4.50 -3.90
C ASP A 109 8.05 4.31 -2.44
N ALA A 110 6.83 4.75 -2.12
CA ALA A 110 6.23 4.54 -0.81
C ALA A 110 6.11 3.05 -0.48
N VAL A 111 5.60 2.23 -1.41
CA VAL A 111 5.50 0.79 -1.27
C VAL A 111 6.89 0.20 -1.05
N HIS A 112 7.89 0.52 -1.88
CA HIS A 112 9.23 -0.02 -1.78
C HIS A 112 9.93 0.32 -0.45
N SER A 113 9.64 1.49 0.11
CA SER A 113 10.17 1.95 1.40
C SER A 113 9.63 1.17 2.61
N LEU A 114 8.53 0.41 2.45
CA LEU A 114 7.96 -0.40 3.54
C LEU A 114 8.94 -1.50 3.98
N ALA A 115 8.81 -1.91 5.23
CA ALA A 115 9.60 -3.01 5.78
C ALA A 115 9.42 -4.31 4.96
N PRO A 116 10.48 -5.10 4.71
CA PRO A 116 10.38 -6.33 3.92
C PRO A 116 9.32 -7.32 4.43
N ALA A 117 9.07 -7.35 5.74
CA ALA A 117 8.05 -8.20 6.35
C ALA A 117 6.61 -7.92 5.84
N ILE A 118 6.33 -6.69 5.40
CA ILE A 118 5.03 -6.28 4.85
C ILE A 118 4.95 -6.55 3.34
N ARG A 119 6.11 -6.60 2.66
CA ARG A 119 6.22 -6.74 1.20
C ARG A 119 6.49 -8.18 0.72
N THR A 120 6.44 -9.15 1.62
CA THR A 120 6.76 -10.55 1.32
C THR A 120 5.66 -11.49 1.82
N GLY A 121 5.60 -12.70 1.27
CA GLY A 121 4.62 -13.72 1.65
C GLY A 121 3.17 -13.26 1.51
N GLU A 122 2.34 -13.65 2.47
CA GLU A 122 0.90 -13.33 2.53
C GLU A 122 0.64 -11.84 2.78
N ASN A 123 1.51 -11.15 3.54
CA ASN A 123 1.37 -9.72 3.80
C ASN A 123 1.41 -8.88 2.52
N ARG A 124 2.13 -9.35 1.50
CA ARG A 124 2.18 -8.69 0.20
C ARG A 124 0.83 -8.71 -0.50
N ALA A 125 0.08 -9.81 -0.41
CA ALA A 125 -1.25 -9.90 -0.99
C ALA A 125 -2.22 -8.96 -0.26
N HIS A 126 -2.15 -8.90 1.07
CA HIS A 126 -2.91 -7.92 1.87
C HIS A 126 -2.57 -6.47 1.52
N LEU A 127 -1.28 -6.16 1.33
CA LEU A 127 -0.83 -4.83 0.90
C LEU A 127 -1.44 -4.46 -0.46
N ILE A 128 -1.35 -5.35 -1.44
CA ILE A 128 -1.91 -5.13 -2.79
C ILE A 128 -3.42 -4.99 -2.73
N ALA A 129 -4.10 -5.84 -1.94
CA ALA A 129 -5.54 -5.76 -1.73
C ALA A 129 -5.95 -4.40 -1.14
N GLU A 130 -5.26 -3.90 -0.12
CA GLU A 130 -5.58 -2.60 0.50
C GLU A 130 -5.31 -1.43 -0.45
N ILE A 131 -4.22 -1.48 -1.22
CA ILE A 131 -3.91 -0.44 -2.21
C ILE A 131 -4.99 -0.40 -3.30
N LEU A 132 -5.35 -1.57 -3.83
CA LEU A 132 -6.31 -1.69 -4.94
C LEU A 132 -7.77 -1.79 -4.48
N SER A 133 -8.03 -1.63 -3.19
CA SER A 133 -9.38 -1.53 -2.63
C SER A 133 -10.01 -0.22 -3.07
N SER A 134 -10.75 -0.32 -4.17
CA SER A 134 -11.51 0.77 -4.77
C SER A 134 -13.01 0.55 -4.61
N ASP A 135 -13.78 1.63 -4.70
CA ASP A 135 -15.25 1.58 -4.73
C ASP A 135 -15.80 1.08 -6.08
N HIS A 136 -14.92 0.80 -7.05
CA HIS A 136 -15.31 0.37 -8.39
C HIS A 136 -15.25 -1.14 -8.51
N THR A 137 -16.35 -1.73 -8.93
CA THR A 137 -16.44 -3.16 -9.26
C THR A 137 -15.95 -3.35 -10.69
N TRP A 138 -14.80 -3.99 -10.87
CA TRP A 138 -14.30 -4.32 -12.21
C TRP A 138 -14.96 -5.60 -12.72
N TRP A 139 -14.90 -6.67 -11.93
CA TRP A 139 -15.52 -7.97 -12.19
C TRP A 139 -16.34 -8.42 -10.98
N SER A 140 -17.36 -9.23 -11.24
CA SER A 140 -18.07 -9.97 -10.20
C SER A 140 -17.20 -11.09 -9.62
N TYR A 141 -17.61 -11.61 -8.47
CA TYR A 141 -16.99 -12.77 -7.84
C TYR A 141 -16.94 -13.98 -8.78
N HIS A 142 -18.02 -14.25 -9.52
CA HIS A 142 -18.11 -15.40 -10.40
C HIS A 142 -17.17 -15.25 -11.60
N GLU A 143 -17.12 -14.07 -12.23
CA GLU A 143 -16.19 -13.76 -13.34
C GLU A 143 -14.74 -13.91 -12.89
N THR A 144 -14.42 -13.37 -11.70
CA THR A 144 -13.09 -13.49 -11.08
C THR A 144 -12.69 -14.94 -10.86
N LYS A 145 -13.57 -15.74 -10.24
CA LYS A 145 -13.30 -17.14 -9.98
C LYS A 145 -13.13 -17.93 -11.28
N ALA A 146 -14.00 -17.73 -12.26
CA ALA A 146 -13.90 -18.38 -13.56
C ALA A 146 -12.58 -18.04 -14.26
N ALA A 147 -12.19 -16.77 -14.26
CA ALA A 147 -10.94 -16.30 -14.83
C ALA A 147 -9.71 -16.91 -14.17
N LEU A 148 -9.71 -17.04 -12.84
CA LEU A 148 -8.62 -17.68 -12.11
C LEU A 148 -8.55 -19.19 -12.37
N GLU A 149 -9.69 -19.87 -12.45
CA GLU A 149 -9.72 -21.29 -12.83
C GLU A 149 -9.22 -21.52 -14.26
N GLU A 150 -9.58 -20.65 -15.22
CA GLU A 150 -9.03 -20.69 -16.57
C GLU A 150 -7.50 -20.49 -16.57
N LEU A 151 -6.99 -19.51 -15.82
CA LEU A 151 -5.55 -19.26 -15.70
C LEU A 151 -4.80 -20.45 -15.08
N LYS A 152 -5.36 -21.08 -14.05
CA LYS A 152 -4.79 -22.27 -13.38
C LYS A 152 -4.79 -23.50 -14.27
N SER A 153 -5.86 -23.70 -15.04
CA SER A 153 -6.04 -24.89 -15.88
C SER A 153 -5.00 -25.03 -17.00
N GLY A 154 -4.29 -23.95 -17.33
CA GLY A 154 -3.34 -23.91 -18.45
C GLY A 154 -4.01 -23.72 -19.81
N LEU A 155 -5.34 -23.64 -19.88
CA LEU A 155 -6.07 -23.36 -21.14
C LEU A 155 -5.66 -22.03 -21.78
N LEU A 156 -5.18 -21.08 -20.97
CA LEU A 156 -4.70 -19.78 -21.43
C LEU A 156 -3.23 -19.75 -21.84
N ALA A 157 -2.47 -20.84 -21.63
CA ALA A 157 -1.00 -20.84 -21.75
C ALA A 157 -0.51 -20.37 -23.11
N GLU A 158 -1.05 -20.91 -24.21
CA GLU A 158 -0.63 -20.50 -25.57
C GLU A 158 -1.11 -19.09 -25.92
N PHE A 159 -2.28 -18.69 -25.41
CA PHE A 159 -2.89 -17.40 -25.71
C PHE A 159 -2.11 -16.24 -25.09
N VAL A 160 -1.77 -16.36 -23.80
CA VAL A 160 -1.08 -15.27 -23.06
C VAL A 160 0.36 -15.07 -23.50
N LEU A 161 0.95 -16.05 -24.18
CA LEU A 161 2.29 -15.97 -24.78
C LEU A 161 2.32 -15.12 -26.06
N GLN A 162 1.18 -14.95 -26.72
CA GLN A 162 1.09 -14.08 -27.89
C GLN A 162 0.87 -12.63 -27.45
N PRO A 163 1.53 -11.66 -28.10
CA PRO A 163 1.23 -10.26 -27.84
C PRO A 163 -0.21 -9.96 -28.21
N GLY A 164 -0.89 -9.25 -27.31
CA GLY A 164 -2.26 -8.77 -27.50
C GLY A 164 -2.34 -7.57 -28.44
N PRO A 165 -3.48 -6.86 -28.45
CA PRO A 165 -3.62 -5.64 -29.24
C PRO A 165 -2.60 -4.58 -28.82
N GLN A 166 -2.30 -3.64 -29.73
CA GLN A 166 -1.39 -2.53 -29.46
C GLN A 166 -1.87 -1.72 -28.24
N LEU A 167 -0.96 -1.46 -27.31
CA LEU A 167 -1.24 -0.63 -26.15
C LEU A 167 -1.61 0.79 -26.59
N SER A 168 -2.81 1.23 -26.24
CA SER A 168 -3.26 2.62 -26.44
C SER A 168 -2.95 3.49 -25.23
N ALA A 169 -2.84 4.80 -25.46
CA ALA A 169 -2.65 5.78 -24.39
C ALA A 169 -3.82 5.74 -23.37
N GLU A 170 -5.05 5.57 -23.84
CA GLU A 170 -6.24 5.44 -22.99
C GLU A 170 -6.16 4.20 -22.07
N HIS A 171 -5.79 3.04 -22.61
CA HIS A 171 -5.66 1.82 -21.81
C HIS A 171 -4.58 1.97 -20.75
N PHE A 172 -3.42 2.53 -21.15
CA PHE A 172 -2.31 2.79 -20.25
C PHE A 172 -2.68 3.78 -19.16
N LEU A 173 -3.35 4.88 -19.51
CA LEU A 173 -3.80 5.88 -18.55
C LEU A 173 -4.81 5.29 -17.55
N ALA A 174 -5.69 4.39 -18.00
CA ALA A 174 -6.60 3.70 -17.10
C ALA A 174 -5.87 2.79 -16.09
N ASP A 175 -4.76 2.14 -16.49
CA ASP A 175 -3.90 1.39 -15.55
C ASP A 175 -3.22 2.31 -14.53
N LEU A 176 -2.74 3.48 -14.98
CA LEU A 176 -2.11 4.48 -14.12
C LEU A 176 -3.10 5.11 -13.13
N ASN A 177 -4.31 5.41 -13.57
CA ASN A 177 -5.32 6.08 -12.75
C ASN A 177 -5.73 5.26 -11.53
N VAL A 178 -5.73 3.92 -11.62
CA VAL A 178 -5.98 3.05 -10.46
C VAL A 178 -4.92 3.28 -9.38
N LEU A 179 -3.65 3.33 -9.77
CA LEU A 179 -2.53 3.55 -8.85
C LEU A 179 -2.46 5.00 -8.37
N SER A 180 -2.65 5.97 -9.25
CA SER A 180 -2.70 7.40 -8.89
C SER A 180 -3.82 7.69 -7.89
N ALA A 181 -5.02 7.15 -8.09
CA ALA A 181 -6.11 7.27 -7.12
C ALA A 181 -5.75 6.66 -5.76
N SER A 182 -5.04 5.53 -5.76
CA SER A 182 -4.55 4.89 -4.54
C SER A 182 -3.53 5.76 -3.81
N TYR A 183 -2.61 6.40 -4.55
CA TYR A 183 -1.69 7.38 -3.97
C TYR A 183 -2.43 8.57 -3.37
N ARG A 184 -3.41 9.15 -4.08
CA ARG A 184 -4.20 10.28 -3.58
C ARG A 184 -5.00 9.94 -2.32
N LYS A 185 -5.43 8.68 -2.19
CA LYS A 185 -6.13 8.17 -0.99
C LYS A 185 -5.23 8.13 0.23
N TYR A 186 -4.02 7.59 0.10
CA TYR A 186 -3.12 7.42 1.26
C TYR A 186 -2.17 8.60 1.47
N GLY A 187 -1.70 9.24 0.40
CA GLY A 187 -0.84 10.43 0.39
C GLY A 187 0.58 10.24 0.94
N SER A 188 0.83 9.22 1.76
CA SER A 188 2.15 8.92 2.31
C SER A 188 2.33 7.44 2.71
N PRO A 189 3.58 6.94 2.80
CA PRO A 189 3.87 5.59 3.28
C PRO A 189 3.37 5.35 4.72
N GLU A 190 3.44 6.36 5.59
CA GLU A 190 3.04 6.26 7.00
C GLU A 190 1.55 6.03 7.15
N LYS A 191 0.73 6.73 6.35
CA LYS A 191 -0.73 6.54 6.33
C LYS A 191 -1.11 5.16 5.81
N LEU A 192 -0.45 4.68 4.76
CA LEU A 192 -0.63 3.33 4.25
C LEU A 192 -0.26 2.28 5.31
N LEU A 193 0.89 2.43 5.96
CA LEU A 193 1.33 1.52 7.01
C LEU A 193 0.39 1.55 8.23
N TYR A 194 -0.08 2.73 8.63
CA TYR A 194 -1.05 2.88 9.70
C TYR A 194 -2.36 2.16 9.37
N ARG A 195 -2.88 2.34 8.15
CA ARG A 195 -4.07 1.65 7.65
C ARG A 195 -3.90 0.13 7.69
N LEU A 196 -2.77 -0.38 7.22
CA LEU A 196 -2.48 -1.83 7.22
C LEU A 196 -2.40 -2.41 8.64
N LYS A 197 -1.91 -1.64 9.62
CA LYS A 197 -1.79 -2.11 11.00
C LYS A 197 -3.07 -2.00 11.81
N THR A 198 -3.88 -0.96 11.57
CA THR A 198 -4.99 -0.59 12.46
C THR A 198 -6.37 -0.75 11.83
N GLY A 199 -6.45 -0.87 10.49
CA GLY A 199 -7.70 -0.81 9.75
C GLY A 199 -8.39 0.55 9.78
N LEU A 200 -7.77 1.57 10.38
CA LEU A 200 -8.33 2.93 10.51
C LEU A 200 -7.84 3.83 9.38
N PRO A 201 -8.70 4.73 8.86
CA PRO A 201 -8.40 5.52 7.66
C PRO A 201 -7.37 6.62 7.91
N ASP A 202 -7.34 7.18 9.11
CA ASP A 202 -6.47 8.29 9.48
C ASP A 202 -5.71 8.01 10.77
N ILE A 203 -4.46 8.48 10.80
CA ILE A 203 -3.66 8.54 12.03
C ILE A 203 -4.36 9.56 12.94
N PRO A 204 -4.82 9.16 14.14
CA PRO A 204 -5.45 10.07 15.08
C PRO A 204 -4.48 11.20 15.38
N SER A 205 -4.97 12.44 15.27
CA SER A 205 -4.22 13.57 15.84
C SER A 205 -4.04 13.30 17.33
N PRO A 206 -2.85 13.53 17.91
CA PRO A 206 -2.66 13.45 19.35
C PRO A 206 -3.78 14.25 20.02
N ALA A 207 -4.55 13.59 20.89
CA ALA A 207 -5.53 14.30 21.69
C ALA A 207 -4.78 15.39 22.46
N ALA A 208 -5.28 16.63 22.41
CA ALA A 208 -4.78 17.66 23.30
C ALA A 208 -4.93 17.10 24.71
N ILE A 209 -3.81 16.72 25.32
CA ILE A 209 -3.79 16.36 26.73
C ILE A 209 -4.25 17.65 27.40
N PRO A 210 -5.44 17.68 28.02
CA PRO A 210 -5.83 18.87 28.75
C PRO A 210 -4.68 19.13 29.71
N ASP A 211 -4.20 20.38 29.76
CA ASP A 211 -3.25 20.80 30.78
C ASP A 211 -3.85 20.32 32.10
N ILE A 212 -3.30 19.23 32.65
CA ILE A 212 -3.61 18.83 34.00
C ILE A 212 -3.18 20.07 34.75
N PRO A 213 -4.11 20.84 35.37
CA PRO A 213 -3.71 22.02 36.10
C PRO A 213 -2.62 21.52 37.02
N ALA A 214 -1.40 22.07 36.88
CA ALA A 214 -0.31 21.71 37.76
C ALA A 214 -0.90 21.95 39.15
N ILE A 215 -1.26 20.88 39.87
CA ILE A 215 -1.82 21.01 41.21
C ILE A 215 -0.61 21.47 42.01
N PRO A 216 -0.44 22.76 42.34
CA PRO A 216 0.65 23.17 43.18
C PRO A 216 0.06 23.10 44.57
N ARG A 217 -0.29 21.90 45.01
CA ARG A 217 -0.80 21.69 46.35
C ARG A 217 -0.05 20.51 46.90
N ASN A 218 0.99 20.88 47.65
CA ASN A 218 1.62 20.01 48.61
C ASN A 218 0.48 19.44 49.45
N LEU A 219 0.15 18.16 49.25
CA LEU A 219 -0.97 17.50 49.91
C LEU A 219 -0.95 17.71 51.44
N LEU A 220 0.24 17.88 52.00
CA LEU A 220 0.46 18.21 53.40
C LEU A 220 -0.05 19.60 53.80
N ASP A 221 -0.02 20.61 52.92
CA ASP A 221 -0.61 21.92 53.17
C ASP A 221 -2.15 21.87 53.19
N GLU A 222 -2.77 21.04 52.34
CA GLU A 222 -4.22 20.84 52.38
C GLU A 222 -4.66 20.06 53.63
N LEU A 223 -3.92 19.01 54.00
CA LEU A 223 -4.20 18.22 55.20
C LEU A 223 -3.95 19.02 56.49
N GLU A 224 -3.06 20.02 56.47
CA GLU A 224 -2.80 20.91 57.59
C GLU A 224 -3.92 21.95 57.80
N GLY A 225 -4.63 22.32 56.73
CA GLY A 225 -5.76 23.25 56.77
C GLY A 225 -7.08 22.67 57.32
N ASP A 226 -7.20 21.34 57.43
CA ASP A 226 -8.34 20.66 58.06
C ASP A 226 -8.02 20.28 59.51
N GLU A 227 -8.83 20.75 60.45
CA GLU A 227 -8.67 20.50 61.90
C GLU A 227 -8.54 19.01 62.22
N ARG A 228 -9.22 18.13 61.47
CA ARG A 228 -9.21 16.67 61.72
C ARG A 228 -7.94 15.98 61.24
N THR A 229 -7.25 16.54 60.24
CA THR A 229 -6.06 15.92 59.63
C THR A 229 -4.76 16.68 59.91
N SER A 230 -4.84 17.84 60.56
CA SER A 230 -3.70 18.73 60.82
C SER A 230 -2.55 18.10 61.59
N LEU A 231 -2.85 17.28 62.60
CA LEU A 231 -1.84 16.57 63.39
C LEU A 231 -1.05 15.55 62.57
N LEU A 232 -1.73 14.86 61.64
CA LEU A 232 -1.11 13.86 60.78
C LEU A 232 -0.17 14.51 59.75
N ALA A 233 -0.59 15.65 59.18
CA ALA A 233 0.22 16.42 58.24
C ALA A 233 1.52 16.93 58.89
N ARG A 234 1.42 17.46 60.12
CA ARG A 234 2.57 17.96 60.89
C ARG A 234 3.57 16.87 61.25
N LEU A 235 3.08 15.72 61.74
CA LEU A 235 3.93 14.56 62.03
C LEU A 235 4.68 14.09 60.78
N THR A 236 3.97 14.01 59.65
CA THR A 236 4.56 13.56 58.38
C THR A 236 5.65 14.54 57.90
N ARG A 237 5.43 15.85 58.01
CA ARG A 237 6.46 16.88 57.76
C ARG A 237 7.68 16.73 58.64
N GLN A 238 7.47 16.48 59.92
CA GLN A 238 8.55 16.36 60.89
C GLN A 238 9.42 15.12 60.62
N VAL A 239 8.80 14.00 60.24
CA VAL A 239 9.52 12.79 59.79
C VAL A 239 10.33 13.09 58.53
N ILE A 240 9.71 13.71 57.52
CA ILE A 240 10.41 14.07 56.27
C ILE A 240 11.61 14.99 56.55
N ALA A 241 11.45 15.99 57.42
CA ALA A 241 12.53 16.92 57.79
C ALA A 241 13.71 16.21 58.47
N VAL A 242 13.44 15.22 59.33
CA VAL A 242 14.48 14.42 59.99
C VAL A 242 15.26 13.57 58.97
N PHE A 243 14.60 13.02 57.95
CA PHE A 243 15.26 12.25 56.90
C PHE A 243 16.07 13.08 55.90
N HIS A 244 15.81 14.40 55.82
CA HIS A 244 16.52 15.30 54.91
C HIS A 244 17.61 16.15 55.60
N LEU A 245 17.93 15.87 56.87
CA LEU A 245 19.09 16.49 57.50
C LEU A 245 20.37 15.92 56.89
N PRO A 246 21.26 16.74 56.30
CA PRO A 246 22.55 16.27 55.84
C PRO A 246 23.35 15.82 57.07
N LEU A 247 23.78 14.56 57.07
CA LEU A 247 24.72 14.03 58.06
C LEU A 247 26.03 14.78 57.88
N HIS A 248 26.25 15.83 58.67
CA HIS A 248 27.58 16.41 58.80
C HIS A 248 28.50 15.37 59.41
N SER A 249 29.36 14.81 58.55
CA SER A 249 30.53 14.03 58.88
C SER A 249 31.36 14.76 59.94
N SER A 250 31.55 14.10 61.08
CA SER A 250 32.58 14.43 62.06
C SER A 250 33.96 14.09 61.53
#